data_AF-A0A5P9GKL1-F1
#
_entry.id   AF-A0A5P9GKL1-F1
#
_cell.length_a   1.000
_cell.length_b   1.000
_cell.length_c   1.000
_cell.angle_alpha   90.00
_cell.angle_beta   90.00
_cell.angle_gamma   90.00
#
_symmetry.space_group_name_H-M   'P 1'
#
loop_
_entity.id
_entity.type
_entity.pdbx_description
1 polymer ?
#
loop_
_entity_poly.entity_id
_entity_poly.type
_entity_poly.pdbx_seq_one_letter_code
_entity_poly.pdbx_strand_id
1 'polypeptide(L)'
;MKRIFTAAASGLALALSAPALSQEEDVNLGEDGQVGGEEVFEFQTVEEEAAEEFEREMTEAFSIFGEMFEAEPLTEEQEARLPLANKMVDKVFPEGSFAVVMDQSMKPMMTAMMGAVTGDPRTELASLSGVPVEDLYELDDEAAQAALDILDPQYAGRNDRINQIVIDMMGDLFAAIEPSYREALARAFSIRFEGSEIEELLVFFETPVGGKFARESFLVQYDPQMMGMMEAMGPAMGEVFRKMMEQIAQMAEDFPEGRKFPELSAAERRRLSELLGKGESELEALAPEPEAEEEESEGVI
;
A
#
# COMPACT_ATOMS: atom_id res chain seq x y z
N MET A 1 -38.60 -3.76 -4.16
CA MET A 1 -37.54 -4.79 -4.30
C MET A 1 -36.21 -4.09 -4.12
N LYS A 2 -35.55 -4.29 -2.98
CA LYS A 2 -34.24 -3.70 -2.65
C LYS A 2 -33.34 -4.90 -2.34
N ARG A 3 -32.35 -5.14 -3.20
CA ARG A 3 -31.34 -6.20 -2.99
C ARG A 3 -30.19 -5.58 -2.21
N ILE A 4 -29.90 -6.17 -1.05
CA ILE A 4 -28.79 -5.79 -0.18
C ILE A 4 -27.64 -6.72 -0.56
N PHE A 5 -26.53 -6.13 -1.02
CA PHE A 5 -25.26 -6.82 -1.22
C PHE A 5 -24.66 -7.15 0.14
N THR A 6 -24.28 -8.41 0.34
CA THR A 6 -23.53 -8.89 1.51
C THR A 6 -22.10 -9.09 1.03
N ALA A 7 -21.20 -8.17 1.40
CA ALA A 7 -19.76 -8.35 1.18
C ALA A 7 -19.20 -9.14 2.37
N ALA A 8 -18.74 -10.36 2.10
CA ALA A 8 -18.00 -11.16 3.07
C ALA A 8 -16.52 -10.82 2.93
N ALA A 9 -15.98 -10.08 3.90
CA ALA A 9 -14.55 -9.90 4.04
C ALA A 9 -13.94 -11.21 4.57
N SER A 10 -13.13 -11.88 3.75
CA SER A 10 -12.27 -12.98 4.20
C SER A 10 -10.83 -12.59 3.91
N GLY A 11 -10.01 -12.58 4.95
CA GLY A 11 -8.63 -12.10 4.90
C GLY A 11 -7.72 -13.00 4.06
N LEU A 12 -6.89 -12.37 3.24
CA LEU A 12 -5.75 -13.02 2.62
C LEU A 12 -4.63 -13.21 3.66
N ALA A 13 -4.47 -14.44 4.15
CA ALA A 13 -3.21 -14.91 4.69
C ALA A 13 -2.37 -15.42 3.51
N LEU A 14 -1.29 -14.72 3.18
CA LEU A 14 -0.26 -15.20 2.25
C LEU A 14 0.50 -16.36 2.90
N ALA A 15 0.02 -17.59 2.69
CA ALA A 15 0.73 -18.80 3.05
C ALA A 15 1.50 -19.34 1.84
N LEU A 16 2.76 -18.93 1.69
CA LEU A 16 3.72 -19.66 0.86
C LEU A 16 4.02 -21.00 1.53
N SER A 17 3.34 -22.07 1.11
CA SER A 17 3.72 -23.43 1.47
C SER A 17 3.61 -24.38 0.28
N ALA A 18 4.66 -25.19 0.15
CA ALA A 18 5.01 -26.11 -0.93
C ALA A 18 3.91 -27.13 -1.30
N PRO A 19 3.98 -27.77 -2.49
CA PRO A 19 2.87 -28.54 -3.04
C PRO A 19 2.67 -29.87 -2.29
N ALA A 20 1.49 -30.02 -1.68
CA ALA A 20 1.02 -31.30 -1.16
C ALA A 20 0.48 -32.17 -2.30
N LEU A 21 1.36 -32.96 -2.92
CA LEU A 21 0.97 -34.09 -3.77
C LEU A 21 0.56 -35.27 -2.88
N SER A 22 -0.75 -35.51 -2.74
CA SER A 22 -1.37 -36.84 -2.93
C SER A 22 -2.85 -36.79 -2.57
N GLN A 23 -3.71 -36.82 -3.57
CA GLN A 23 -5.00 -37.47 -3.42
C GLN A 23 -5.26 -38.24 -4.69
N GLU A 24 -5.11 -39.56 -4.61
CA GLU A 24 -5.58 -40.51 -5.61
C GLU A 24 -7.09 -40.32 -5.76
N GLU A 25 -7.53 -39.79 -6.90
CA GLU A 25 -8.93 -39.75 -7.27
C GLU A 25 -9.21 -40.91 -8.22
N ASP A 26 -10.10 -41.79 -7.77
CA ASP A 26 -10.57 -43.00 -8.45
C ASP A 26 -11.08 -42.66 -9.86
N VAL A 27 -10.37 -43.15 -10.88
CA VAL A 27 -10.83 -43.10 -12.27
C VAL A 27 -11.93 -44.14 -12.46
N ASN A 28 -13.19 -43.70 -12.40
CA ASN A 28 -14.32 -44.48 -12.87
C ASN A 28 -14.42 -44.40 -14.40
N LEU A 29 -13.82 -45.38 -15.10
CA LEU A 29 -14.00 -45.57 -16.54
C LEU A 29 -15.37 -46.19 -16.81
N GLY A 30 -16.36 -45.34 -17.06
CA GLY A 30 -17.59 -45.72 -17.74
C GLY A 30 -17.38 -45.72 -19.25
N GLU A 31 -17.43 -46.91 -19.87
CA GLU A 31 -17.59 -47.07 -21.31
C GLU A 31 -18.89 -46.37 -21.76
N ASP A 32 -18.80 -45.50 -22.77
CA ASP A 32 -19.71 -45.38 -23.93
C ASP A 32 -19.73 -43.96 -24.54
N GLY A 33 -19.10 -43.81 -25.71
CA GLY A 33 -19.71 -43.14 -26.88
C GLY A 33 -19.94 -41.61 -26.92
N GLN A 34 -18.88 -40.88 -27.31
CA GLN A 34 -18.86 -39.84 -28.37
C GLN A 34 -19.74 -38.57 -28.25
N VAL A 35 -19.11 -37.38 -28.06
CA VAL A 35 -19.33 -36.05 -28.71
C VAL A 35 -18.07 -35.22 -28.37
N GLY A 36 -17.30 -34.57 -29.23
CA GLY A 36 -17.62 -33.61 -30.28
C GLY A 36 -17.28 -32.19 -29.77
N GLY A 37 -16.35 -31.49 -30.43
CA GLY A 37 -15.96 -30.11 -30.12
C GLY A 37 -14.55 -30.03 -29.52
N GLU A 38 -13.61 -29.51 -30.29
CA GLU A 38 -12.29 -29.10 -29.80
C GLU A 38 -12.48 -27.80 -29.00
N GLU A 39 -13.07 -27.91 -27.81
CA GLU A 39 -12.87 -26.88 -26.79
C GLU A 39 -11.45 -27.10 -26.28
N VAL A 40 -10.54 -26.28 -26.80
CA VAL A 40 -9.25 -26.05 -26.16
C VAL A 40 -9.59 -25.41 -24.82
N PHE A 41 -9.77 -26.23 -23.79
CA PHE A 41 -9.80 -25.78 -22.41
C PHE A 41 -8.40 -25.28 -22.09
N GLU A 42 -8.23 -23.97 -22.23
CA GLU A 42 -7.07 -23.27 -21.72
C GLU A 42 -7.23 -23.27 -20.19
N PHE A 43 -6.62 -24.26 -19.54
CA PHE A 43 -6.54 -24.31 -18.08
C PHE A 43 -5.62 -23.19 -17.62
N GLN A 44 -6.19 -22.04 -17.29
CA GLN A 44 -5.49 -21.04 -16.49
C GLN A 44 -5.17 -21.66 -15.13
N THR A 45 -3.96 -21.41 -14.66
CA THR A 45 -3.55 -21.92 -13.34
C THR A 45 -4.27 -21.14 -12.24
N VAL A 46 -4.49 -21.75 -11.08
CA VAL A 46 -5.11 -21.07 -9.90
C VAL A 46 -4.39 -19.75 -9.55
N GLU A 47 -3.11 -19.65 -9.87
CA GLU A 47 -2.27 -18.47 -9.68
C GLU A 47 -2.58 -17.34 -10.69
N GLU A 48 -2.97 -17.70 -11.91
CA GLU A 48 -3.37 -16.77 -12.97
C GLU A 48 -4.79 -16.23 -12.71
N GLU A 49 -5.72 -17.09 -12.29
CA GLU A 49 -7.07 -16.66 -11.87
C GLU A 49 -7.02 -15.71 -10.66
N ALA A 50 -6.17 -16.00 -9.67
CA ALA A 50 -5.97 -15.13 -8.51
C ALA A 50 -5.33 -13.78 -8.88
N ALA A 51 -4.38 -13.77 -9.82
CA ALA A 51 -3.78 -12.53 -10.32
C ALA A 51 -4.80 -11.66 -11.07
N GLU A 52 -5.64 -12.26 -11.91
CA GLU A 52 -6.70 -11.55 -12.63
C GLU A 52 -7.79 -11.02 -11.69
N GLU A 53 -8.16 -11.79 -10.66
CA GLU A 53 -9.10 -11.34 -9.63
C GLU A 53 -8.54 -10.14 -8.86
N PHE A 54 -7.28 -10.22 -8.42
CA PHE A 54 -6.61 -9.11 -7.76
C PHE A 54 -6.50 -7.87 -8.67
N GLU A 55 -6.15 -8.04 -9.94
CA GLU A 55 -6.10 -6.93 -10.91
C GLU A 55 -7.47 -6.27 -11.07
N ARG A 56 -8.54 -7.07 -11.14
CA ARG A 56 -9.91 -6.57 -11.24
C ARG A 56 -10.34 -5.81 -10.00
N GLU A 57 -10.08 -6.36 -8.81
CA GLU A 57 -10.38 -5.69 -7.54
C GLU A 57 -9.62 -4.37 -7.41
N MET A 58 -8.32 -4.37 -7.74
CA MET A 58 -7.51 -3.16 -7.74
C MET A 58 -8.04 -2.13 -8.74
N THR A 59 -8.43 -2.56 -9.95
CA THR A 59 -9.01 -1.68 -10.97
C THR A 59 -10.33 -1.08 -10.50
N GLU A 60 -11.21 -1.88 -9.90
CA GLU A 60 -12.47 -1.39 -9.33
C GLU A 60 -12.23 -0.41 -8.18
N ALA A 61 -11.28 -0.72 -7.28
CA ALA A 61 -10.89 0.18 -6.19
C ALA A 61 -10.34 1.51 -6.72
N PHE A 62 -9.48 1.48 -7.74
CA PHE A 62 -8.97 2.70 -8.40
C PHE A 62 -10.07 3.45 -9.14
N SER A 63 -11.06 2.77 -9.72
CA SER A 63 -12.22 3.41 -10.35
C SER A 63 -13.06 4.14 -9.33
N ILE A 64 -13.42 3.50 -8.22
CA ILE A 64 -14.17 4.12 -7.11
C ILE A 64 -13.40 5.33 -6.56
N PHE A 65 -12.09 5.18 -6.36
CA PHE A 65 -11.26 6.31 -5.94
C PHE A 65 -11.27 7.44 -6.97
N GLY A 66 -11.12 7.13 -8.26
CA GLY A 66 -11.22 8.10 -9.35
C GLY A 66 -12.54 8.86 -9.36
N GLU A 67 -13.66 8.17 -9.16
CA GLU A 67 -15.00 8.76 -9.05
C GLU A 67 -15.12 9.73 -7.86
N MET A 68 -14.46 9.43 -6.74
CA MET A 68 -14.42 10.33 -5.58
C MET A 68 -13.66 11.64 -5.85
N PHE A 69 -12.80 11.67 -6.87
CA PHE A 69 -11.94 12.80 -7.23
C PHE A 69 -12.17 13.31 -8.65
N GLU A 70 -13.34 13.07 -9.25
CA GLU A 70 -13.69 13.63 -10.56
C GLU A 70 -13.51 15.14 -10.57
N ALA A 71 -12.62 15.63 -11.43
CA ALA A 71 -12.38 17.04 -11.60
C ALA A 71 -13.50 17.67 -12.44
N GLU A 72 -14.00 18.82 -12.00
CA GLU A 72 -14.94 19.61 -12.79
C GLU A 72 -14.33 19.94 -14.17
N PRO A 73 -15.13 19.91 -15.25
CA PRO A 73 -14.65 20.29 -16.57
C PRO A 73 -14.22 21.75 -16.57
N LEU A 74 -13.21 22.07 -17.39
CA LEU A 74 -12.74 23.44 -17.54
C LEU A 74 -13.84 24.33 -18.16
N THR A 75 -13.89 25.59 -17.73
CA THR A 75 -14.69 26.60 -18.43
C THR A 75 -14.02 26.95 -19.77
N GLU A 76 -14.77 27.54 -20.71
CA GLU A 76 -14.22 27.97 -22.01
C GLU A 76 -13.00 28.91 -21.85
N GLU A 77 -13.03 29.80 -20.85
CA GLU A 77 -11.91 30.70 -20.56
C GLU A 77 -10.68 29.96 -20.02
N GLN A 78 -10.87 28.91 -19.23
CA GLN A 78 -9.78 28.07 -18.72
C GLN A 78 -9.21 27.19 -19.85
N GLU A 79 -10.05 26.63 -20.70
CA GLU A 79 -9.61 25.89 -21.89
C GLU A 79 -8.76 26.78 -22.82
N ALA A 80 -9.17 28.03 -23.02
CA ALA A 80 -8.42 28.99 -23.83
C ALA A 80 -7.01 29.28 -23.28
N ARG A 81 -6.78 29.07 -21.97
CA ARG A 81 -5.46 29.25 -21.31
C ARG A 81 -4.56 28.04 -21.41
N LEU A 82 -5.08 26.86 -21.78
CA LEU A 82 -4.29 25.62 -21.84
C LEU A 82 -3.00 25.72 -22.66
N PRO A 83 -2.96 26.36 -23.85
CA PRO A 83 -1.71 26.49 -24.60
C PRO A 83 -0.62 27.26 -23.83
N LEU A 84 -1.02 28.24 -23.02
CA LEU A 84 -0.12 29.04 -22.21
C LEU A 84 0.29 28.29 -20.93
N ALA A 85 -0.66 27.61 -20.28
CA ALA A 85 -0.39 26.75 -19.13
C ALA A 85 0.58 25.61 -19.47
N ASN A 86 0.46 25.00 -20.65
CA ASN A 86 1.40 23.98 -21.13
C ASN A 86 2.84 24.52 -21.21
N LYS A 87 3.03 25.75 -21.73
CA LYS A 87 4.37 26.37 -21.74
C LYS A 87 4.92 26.55 -20.33
N MET A 88 4.06 26.81 -19.35
CA MET A 88 4.49 26.92 -17.96
C MET A 88 4.90 25.57 -17.40
N VAL A 89 4.13 24.51 -17.68
CA VAL A 89 4.48 23.11 -17.34
C VAL A 89 5.86 22.76 -17.91
N ASP A 90 6.15 23.11 -19.17
CA ASP A 90 7.46 22.84 -19.78
C ASP A 90 8.64 23.51 -19.04
N LYS A 91 8.38 24.57 -18.26
CA LYS A 91 9.41 25.23 -17.43
C LYS A 91 9.56 24.58 -16.06
N VAL A 92 8.43 24.29 -15.39
CA VAL A 92 8.42 23.83 -13.99
C VAL A 92 8.53 22.31 -13.85
N PHE A 93 8.09 21.59 -14.87
CA PHE A 93 8.13 20.13 -14.94
C PHE A 93 8.48 19.70 -16.37
N PRO A 94 9.75 19.87 -16.82
CA PRO A 94 10.21 19.46 -18.15
C PRO A 94 10.09 17.95 -18.39
N GLU A 95 10.21 17.52 -19.65
CA GLU A 95 10.10 16.09 -19.98
C GLU A 95 11.22 15.30 -19.29
N GLY A 96 10.87 14.16 -18.71
CA GLY A 96 11.78 13.33 -17.90
C GLY A 96 11.98 13.84 -16.48
N SER A 97 11.15 14.77 -15.99
CA SER A 97 11.24 15.26 -14.61
C SER A 97 11.12 14.13 -13.60
N PHE A 98 10.27 13.12 -13.85
CA PHE A 98 10.21 11.97 -12.96
C PHE A 98 11.48 11.13 -13.01
N ALA A 99 12.10 10.95 -14.18
CA ALA A 99 13.37 10.23 -14.29
C ALA A 99 14.49 10.92 -13.49
N VAL A 100 14.51 12.26 -13.48
CA VAL A 100 15.44 13.03 -12.64
C VAL A 100 15.20 12.78 -11.16
N VAL A 101 13.94 12.80 -10.71
CA VAL A 101 13.56 12.51 -9.31
C VAL A 101 13.94 11.08 -8.92
N MET A 102 13.68 10.13 -9.82
CA MET A 102 14.03 8.73 -9.66
C MET A 102 15.53 8.57 -9.42
N ASP A 103 16.36 9.18 -10.26
CA ASP A 103 17.81 9.02 -10.18
C ASP A 103 18.42 9.76 -8.98
N GLN A 104 17.98 10.99 -8.71
CA GLN A 104 18.62 11.87 -7.72
C GLN A 104 18.13 11.66 -6.30
N SER A 105 16.86 11.32 -6.11
CA SER A 105 16.25 11.24 -4.78
C SER A 105 15.75 9.83 -4.45
N MET A 106 14.94 9.24 -5.33
CA MET A 106 14.22 8.00 -4.98
C MET A 106 15.15 6.78 -5.00
N LYS A 107 16.06 6.66 -5.96
CA LYS A 107 16.98 5.53 -6.08
C LYS A 107 17.94 5.40 -4.90
N PRO A 108 18.63 6.46 -4.43
CA PRO A 108 19.44 6.38 -3.21
C PRO A 108 18.62 5.98 -1.98
N MET A 109 17.40 6.53 -1.84
CA MET A 109 16.50 6.20 -0.74
C MET A 109 16.07 4.73 -0.77
N MET A 110 15.62 4.22 -1.91
CA MET A 110 15.22 2.82 -2.07
C MET A 110 16.41 1.89 -1.82
N THR A 111 17.59 2.24 -2.31
CA THR A 111 18.82 1.48 -2.06
C THR A 111 19.12 1.40 -0.57
N ALA A 112 19.00 2.51 0.16
CA ALA A 112 19.20 2.53 1.61
C ALA A 112 18.14 1.71 2.36
N MET A 113 16.87 1.85 1.99
CA MET A 113 15.76 1.12 2.62
C MET A 113 15.86 -0.39 2.37
N MET A 114 16.11 -0.81 1.14
CA MET A 114 16.28 -2.23 0.83
C MET A 114 17.54 -2.80 1.47
N GLY A 115 18.62 -2.03 1.56
CA GLY A 115 19.79 -2.39 2.33
C GLY A 115 19.50 -2.61 3.81
N ALA A 116 18.55 -1.86 4.40
CA ALA A 116 18.14 -2.08 5.80
C ALA A 116 17.27 -3.34 5.97
N VAL A 117 16.40 -3.66 4.99
CA VAL A 117 15.51 -4.84 5.05
C VAL A 117 16.24 -6.14 4.74
N THR A 118 17.15 -6.13 3.76
CA THR A 118 17.92 -7.30 3.31
C THR A 118 19.31 -7.40 3.95
N GLY A 119 19.65 -6.47 4.84
CA GLY A 119 21.01 -6.27 5.34
C GLY A 119 21.44 -7.17 6.48
N ASP A 120 20.53 -7.94 7.11
CA ASP A 120 20.94 -8.88 8.16
C ASP A 120 21.17 -10.29 7.58
N PRO A 121 22.43 -10.72 7.43
CA PRO A 121 22.75 -12.06 6.91
C PRO A 121 22.16 -13.18 7.78
N ARG A 122 21.85 -12.92 9.06
CA ARG A 122 21.27 -13.92 9.97
C ARG A 122 19.86 -14.34 9.59
N THR A 123 19.08 -13.43 9.01
CA THR A 123 17.70 -13.73 8.59
C THR A 123 17.70 -14.72 7.44
N GLU A 124 18.56 -14.51 6.44
CA GLU A 124 18.71 -15.45 5.33
C GLU A 124 19.34 -16.77 5.81
N LEU A 125 20.36 -16.70 6.67
CA LEU A 125 20.95 -17.89 7.28
C LEU A 125 19.94 -18.76 8.02
N ALA A 126 19.02 -18.16 8.77
CA ALA A 126 17.97 -18.92 9.46
C ALA A 126 17.12 -19.72 8.46
N SER A 127 16.74 -19.08 7.35
CA SER A 127 15.96 -19.72 6.27
C SER A 127 16.74 -20.86 5.61
N LEU A 128 18.03 -20.65 5.31
CA LEU A 128 18.86 -21.63 4.60
C LEU A 128 19.33 -22.79 5.49
N SER A 129 19.61 -22.52 6.77
CA SER A 129 20.16 -23.52 7.71
C SER A 129 19.09 -24.22 8.54
N GLY A 130 17.89 -23.65 8.65
CA GLY A 130 16.83 -24.10 9.55
C GLY A 130 17.11 -23.83 11.04
N VAL A 131 18.20 -23.11 11.35
CA VAL A 131 18.51 -22.66 12.72
C VAL A 131 17.62 -21.45 13.04
N PRO A 132 17.00 -21.37 14.24
CA PRO A 132 16.25 -20.20 14.65
C PRO A 132 17.11 -18.93 14.58
N VAL A 133 16.51 -17.82 14.11
CA VAL A 133 17.25 -16.55 13.94
C VAL A 133 17.80 -16.03 15.27
N GLU A 134 17.12 -16.35 16.37
CA GLU A 134 17.48 -16.00 17.73
C GLU A 134 18.86 -16.56 18.12
N ASP A 135 19.13 -17.80 17.72
CA ASP A 135 20.40 -18.49 18.00
C ASP A 135 21.54 -17.94 17.12
N LEU A 136 21.22 -17.36 15.96
CA LEU A 136 22.19 -16.77 15.05
C LEU A 136 22.64 -15.36 15.46
N TYR A 137 21.94 -14.70 16.38
CA TYR A 137 22.40 -13.42 16.95
C TYR A 137 23.63 -13.56 17.85
N GLU A 138 24.03 -14.77 18.24
CA GLU A 138 25.31 -15.02 18.90
C GLU A 138 26.51 -14.82 17.95
N LEU A 139 26.28 -14.91 16.64
CA LEU A 139 27.30 -14.63 15.64
C LEU A 139 27.47 -13.11 15.47
N ASP A 140 28.72 -12.65 15.43
CA ASP A 140 29.02 -11.31 14.95
C ASP A 140 28.73 -11.18 13.44
N ASP A 141 28.67 -9.95 12.94
CA ASP A 141 28.29 -9.67 11.55
C ASP A 141 29.24 -10.32 10.54
N GLU A 142 30.54 -10.40 10.86
CA GLU A 142 31.55 -10.98 9.97
C GLU A 142 31.39 -12.50 9.88
N ALA A 143 31.16 -13.17 11.02
CA ALA A 143 30.91 -14.61 11.07
C ALA A 143 29.58 -14.98 10.39
N ALA A 144 28.52 -14.19 10.60
CA ALA A 144 27.24 -14.38 9.95
C ALA A 144 27.37 -14.20 8.42
N GLN A 145 28.05 -13.14 7.96
CA GLN A 145 28.28 -12.96 6.53
C GLN A 145 29.12 -14.08 5.93
N ALA A 146 30.20 -14.49 6.60
CA ALA A 146 31.05 -15.59 6.12
C ALA A 146 30.28 -16.93 6.05
N ALA A 147 29.40 -17.20 7.00
CA ALA A 147 28.53 -18.37 6.96
C ALA A 147 27.52 -18.28 5.81
N LEU A 148 26.96 -17.10 5.56
CA LEU A 148 26.04 -16.88 4.45
C LEU A 148 26.75 -17.06 3.10
N ASP A 149 27.96 -16.53 2.94
CA ASP A 149 28.75 -16.68 1.71
C ASP A 149 29.09 -18.16 1.41
N ILE A 150 29.14 -19.02 2.43
CA ILE A 150 29.32 -20.47 2.26
C ILE A 150 28.03 -21.12 1.75
N LEU A 151 26.86 -20.74 2.30
CA LEU A 151 25.58 -21.35 1.96
C LEU A 151 24.97 -20.79 0.67
N ASP A 152 25.07 -19.48 0.45
CA ASP A 152 24.61 -18.77 -0.72
C ASP A 152 25.62 -17.67 -1.16
N PRO A 153 26.66 -18.04 -1.92
CA PRO A 153 27.64 -17.08 -2.45
C PRO A 153 27.04 -16.09 -3.47
N GLN A 154 25.79 -16.28 -3.90
CA GLN A 154 25.12 -15.42 -4.88
C GLN A 154 24.08 -14.49 -4.23
N TYR A 155 23.91 -14.55 -2.90
CA TYR A 155 22.89 -13.78 -2.19
C TYR A 155 22.96 -12.28 -2.50
N ALA A 156 24.13 -11.68 -2.31
CA ALA A 156 24.34 -10.25 -2.57
C ALA A 156 24.05 -9.88 -4.03
N GLY A 157 24.58 -10.65 -5.00
CA GLY A 157 24.35 -10.40 -6.41
C GLY A 157 22.88 -10.57 -6.84
N ARG A 158 22.16 -11.52 -6.24
CA ARG A 158 20.73 -11.72 -6.47
C ARG A 158 19.93 -10.55 -5.92
N ASN A 159 20.20 -10.12 -4.69
CA ASN A 159 19.52 -8.99 -4.07
C ASN A 159 19.78 -7.70 -4.83
N ASP A 160 21.03 -7.43 -5.24
CA ASP A 160 21.36 -6.29 -6.09
C ASP A 160 20.57 -6.32 -7.39
N ARG A 161 20.44 -7.50 -8.03
CA ARG A 161 19.67 -7.62 -9.27
C ARG A 161 18.18 -7.41 -9.06
N ILE A 162 17.60 -7.95 -7.99
CA ILE A 162 16.20 -7.73 -7.61
C ILE A 162 15.96 -6.24 -7.39
N ASN A 163 16.84 -5.57 -6.64
CA ASN A 163 16.76 -4.14 -6.37
C ASN A 163 16.76 -3.32 -7.67
N GLN A 164 17.65 -3.64 -8.61
CA GLN A 164 17.66 -2.97 -9.91
C GLN A 164 16.37 -3.21 -10.71
N ILE A 165 15.84 -4.43 -10.71
CA ILE A 165 14.58 -4.73 -11.41
C ILE A 165 13.43 -3.87 -10.85
N VAL A 166 13.33 -3.76 -9.52
CA VAL A 166 12.28 -2.93 -8.88
C VAL A 166 12.45 -1.45 -9.24
N ILE A 167 13.68 -0.94 -9.19
CA ILE A 167 13.99 0.45 -9.56
C ILE A 167 13.63 0.72 -11.02
N ASP A 168 14.00 -0.17 -11.93
CA ASP A 168 13.73 -0.07 -13.37
C ASP A 168 12.22 -0.08 -13.63
N MET A 169 11.48 -1.02 -13.03
CA MET A 169 10.02 -1.12 -13.16
C MET A 169 9.31 0.16 -12.67
N MET A 170 9.75 0.72 -11.54
CA MET A 170 9.21 1.99 -11.06
C MET A 170 9.54 3.14 -12.01
N GLY A 171 10.77 3.18 -12.54
CA GLY A 171 11.18 4.17 -13.54
C GLY A 171 10.30 4.12 -14.79
N ASP A 172 10.02 2.92 -15.31
CA ASP A 172 9.14 2.70 -16.47
C ASP A 172 7.70 3.15 -16.18
N LEU A 173 7.17 2.83 -14.99
CA LEU A 173 5.85 3.28 -14.56
C LEU A 173 5.77 4.81 -14.52
N PHE A 174 6.75 5.47 -13.90
CA PHE A 174 6.77 6.93 -13.81
C PHE A 174 6.91 7.60 -15.17
N ALA A 175 7.73 7.04 -16.05
CA ALA A 175 7.83 7.51 -17.43
C ALA A 175 6.50 7.38 -18.19
N ALA A 176 5.76 6.28 -17.97
CA ALA A 176 4.47 6.04 -18.60
C ALA A 176 3.37 7.03 -18.13
N ILE A 177 3.37 7.42 -16.85
CA ILE A 177 2.35 8.34 -16.32
C ILE A 177 2.71 9.82 -16.49
N GLU A 178 3.98 10.14 -16.77
CA GLU A 178 4.44 11.53 -16.89
C GLU A 178 3.58 12.39 -17.83
N PRO A 179 3.20 11.93 -19.03
CA PRO A 179 2.37 12.72 -19.94
C PRO A 179 1.02 13.13 -19.33
N SER A 180 0.32 12.19 -18.69
CA SER A 180 -0.96 12.44 -18.02
C SER A 180 -0.81 13.39 -16.83
N TYR A 181 0.29 13.24 -16.07
CA TYR A 181 0.60 14.15 -14.97
C TYR A 181 0.84 15.59 -15.45
N ARG A 182 1.60 15.77 -16.55
CA ARG A 182 1.81 17.08 -17.19
C ARG A 182 0.51 17.70 -17.67
N GLU A 183 -0.37 16.92 -18.28
CA GLU A 183 -1.68 17.40 -18.72
C GLU A 183 -2.51 17.88 -17.52
N ALA A 184 -2.56 17.10 -16.43
CA ALA A 184 -3.24 17.47 -15.21
C ALA A 184 -2.66 18.76 -14.60
N LEU A 185 -1.33 18.93 -14.61
CA LEU A 185 -0.69 20.17 -14.19
C LEU A 185 -1.09 21.37 -15.06
N ALA A 186 -1.16 21.20 -16.39
CA ALA A 186 -1.56 22.27 -17.29
C ALA A 186 -3.00 22.72 -17.00
N ARG A 187 -3.93 21.77 -16.79
CA ARG A 187 -5.31 22.07 -16.37
C ARG A 187 -5.35 22.76 -15.00
N ALA A 188 -4.57 22.27 -14.04
CA ALA A 188 -4.48 22.85 -12.71
C ALA A 188 -3.99 24.31 -12.74
N PHE A 189 -3.07 24.63 -13.64
CA PHE A 189 -2.57 25.97 -13.85
C PHE A 189 -3.55 26.88 -14.60
N SER A 190 -4.28 26.37 -15.60
CA SER A 190 -5.30 27.18 -16.30
C SER A 190 -6.47 27.58 -15.40
N ILE A 191 -6.75 26.80 -14.35
CA ILE A 191 -7.75 27.13 -13.32
C ILE A 191 -7.23 28.19 -12.34
N ARG A 192 -5.96 28.04 -11.90
CA ARG A 192 -5.40 28.83 -10.79
C ARG A 192 -4.86 30.19 -11.20
N PHE A 193 -4.47 30.35 -12.46
CA PHE A 193 -3.81 31.55 -12.94
C PHE A 193 -4.56 32.15 -14.14
N GLU A 194 -4.59 33.47 -14.18
CA GLU A 194 -5.03 34.22 -15.33
C GLU A 194 -3.95 34.22 -16.42
N GLY A 195 -4.36 34.46 -17.67
CA GLY A 195 -3.42 34.44 -18.81
C GLY A 195 -2.24 35.41 -18.62
N SER A 196 -2.49 36.62 -18.14
CA SER A 196 -1.44 37.61 -17.87
C SER A 196 -0.47 37.17 -16.77
N GLU A 197 -0.95 36.47 -15.74
CA GLU A 197 -0.09 35.99 -14.65
C GLU A 197 0.84 34.89 -15.15
N ILE A 198 0.34 33.98 -16.00
CA ILE A 198 1.16 32.94 -16.62
C ILE A 198 2.22 33.58 -17.55
N GLU A 199 1.87 34.62 -18.31
CA GLU A 199 2.84 35.35 -19.14
C GLU A 199 3.95 36.00 -18.31
N GLU A 200 3.61 36.66 -17.21
CA GLU A 200 4.60 37.25 -16.29
C GLU A 200 5.53 36.18 -15.69
N LEU A 201 4.98 35.05 -15.27
CA LEU A 201 5.76 33.91 -14.76
C LEU A 201 6.69 33.34 -15.83
N LEU A 202 6.23 33.21 -17.08
CA LEU A 202 7.06 32.76 -18.19
C LEU A 202 8.25 33.70 -18.43
N VAL A 203 8.03 35.02 -18.38
CA VAL A 203 9.11 36.01 -18.47
C VAL A 203 10.10 35.84 -17.32
N PHE A 204 9.62 35.62 -16.10
CA PHE A 204 10.50 35.32 -14.96
C PHE A 204 11.32 34.04 -15.19
N PHE A 205 10.70 32.97 -15.68
CA PHE A 205 11.36 31.69 -15.94
C PHE A 205 12.37 31.73 -17.11
N GLU A 206 12.31 32.75 -17.95
CA GLU A 206 13.36 33.01 -18.95
C GLU A 206 14.63 33.62 -18.34
N THR A 207 14.57 34.17 -17.13
CA THR A 207 15.77 34.62 -16.42
C THR A 207 16.60 33.44 -15.93
N PRO A 208 17.95 33.58 -15.79
CA PRO A 208 18.78 32.49 -15.28
C PRO A 208 18.35 31.94 -13.91
N VAL A 209 17.93 32.83 -13.00
CA VAL A 209 17.47 32.45 -11.66
C VAL A 209 16.07 31.85 -11.71
N GLY A 210 15.15 32.46 -12.45
CA GLY A 210 13.77 31.95 -12.55
C GLY A 210 13.71 30.59 -13.23
N GLY A 211 14.48 30.38 -14.29
CA GLY A 211 14.58 29.08 -14.95
C GLY A 211 15.18 28.00 -14.04
N LYS A 212 16.19 28.36 -13.22
CA LYS A 212 16.70 27.43 -12.19
C LYS A 212 15.61 27.14 -11.15
N PHE A 213 14.99 28.18 -10.61
CA PHE A 213 13.94 28.04 -9.60
C PHE A 213 12.82 27.12 -10.08
N ALA A 214 12.31 27.30 -11.31
CA ALA A 214 11.25 26.48 -11.88
C ALA A 214 11.60 24.98 -11.91
N ARG A 215 12.83 24.62 -12.32
CA ARG A 215 13.27 23.22 -12.40
C ARG A 215 13.54 22.62 -11.02
N GLU A 216 14.14 23.39 -10.12
CA GLU A 216 14.56 22.91 -8.81
C GLU A 216 13.39 22.88 -7.81
N SER A 217 12.38 23.74 -7.94
CA SER A 217 11.33 23.87 -6.93
C SER A 217 10.56 22.58 -6.69
N PHE A 218 10.36 21.78 -7.75
CA PHE A 218 9.74 20.46 -7.61
C PHE A 218 10.68 19.45 -6.96
N LEU A 219 11.99 19.53 -7.21
CA LEU A 219 12.97 18.60 -6.63
C LEU A 219 13.21 18.87 -5.14
N VAL A 220 13.07 20.12 -4.69
CA VAL A 220 13.29 20.51 -3.29
C VAL A 220 12.43 19.69 -2.33
N GLN A 221 11.20 19.32 -2.68
CA GLN A 221 10.35 18.49 -1.80
C GLN A 221 10.91 17.07 -1.60
N TYR A 222 11.78 16.62 -2.50
CA TYR A 222 12.49 15.34 -2.45
C TYR A 222 13.96 15.48 -2.03
N ASP A 223 14.36 16.66 -1.54
CA ASP A 223 15.71 16.86 -1.01
C ASP A 223 15.89 16.03 0.28
N PRO A 224 17.04 15.37 0.47
CA PRO A 224 17.32 14.60 1.68
C PRO A 224 17.15 15.40 2.98
N GLN A 225 17.38 16.72 2.98
CA GLN A 225 17.16 17.57 4.15
C GLN A 225 15.68 17.74 4.48
N MET A 226 14.80 17.76 3.47
CA MET A 226 13.35 17.75 3.67
C MET A 226 12.89 16.39 4.19
N MET A 227 13.45 15.30 3.65
CA MET A 227 13.12 13.95 4.09
C MET A 227 13.63 13.65 5.51
N GLY A 228 14.78 14.21 5.92
CA GLY A 228 15.28 14.11 7.29
C GLY A 228 14.33 14.71 8.34
N MET A 229 13.43 15.62 7.93
CA MET A 229 12.36 16.09 8.82
C MET A 229 11.40 14.96 9.22
N MET A 230 11.18 13.96 8.37
CA MET A 230 10.32 12.82 8.69
C MET A 230 10.88 11.98 9.84
N GLU A 231 12.21 11.86 9.99
CA GLU A 231 12.82 11.21 11.15
C GLU A 231 12.45 11.93 12.45
N ALA A 232 12.48 13.26 12.42
CA ALA A 232 12.07 14.09 13.56
C ALA A 232 10.56 14.00 13.86
N MET A 233 9.73 13.56 12.91
CA MET A 233 8.31 13.32 13.15
C MET A 233 8.04 12.07 13.98
N GLY A 234 8.93 11.07 13.97
CA GLY A 234 8.73 9.82 14.71
C GLY A 234 8.46 10.03 16.21
N PRO A 235 9.36 10.71 16.95
CA PRO A 235 9.14 11.03 18.35
C PRO A 235 7.88 11.86 18.61
N ALA A 236 7.59 12.84 17.73
CA ALA A 236 6.41 13.69 17.85
C ALA A 236 5.11 12.90 17.66
N MET A 237 5.07 11.98 16.70
CA MET A 237 3.93 11.08 16.50
C MET A 237 3.74 10.15 17.70
N GLY A 238 4.82 9.66 18.31
CA GLY A 238 4.74 8.87 19.54
C GLY A 238 4.14 9.66 20.72
N GLU A 239 4.48 10.95 20.85
CA GLU A 239 3.86 11.83 21.85
C GLU A 239 2.38 12.08 21.57
N VAL A 240 2.04 12.36 20.31
CA VAL A 240 0.63 12.53 19.89
C VAL A 240 -0.17 11.26 20.17
N PHE A 241 0.37 10.08 19.87
CA PHE A 241 -0.29 8.80 20.13
C PHE A 241 -0.54 8.59 21.63
N ARG A 242 0.47 8.82 22.48
CA ARG A 242 0.30 8.73 23.94
C ARG A 242 -0.79 9.67 24.44
N LYS A 243 -0.75 10.93 24.00
CA LYS A 243 -1.76 11.93 24.37
C LYS A 243 -3.15 11.54 23.88
N MET A 244 -3.26 10.98 22.69
CA MET A 244 -4.52 10.47 22.14
C MET A 244 -5.07 9.35 23.03
N MET A 245 -4.23 8.38 23.43
CA MET A 245 -4.64 7.29 24.33
C MET A 245 -5.10 7.81 25.70
N GLU A 246 -4.40 8.78 26.28
CA GLU A 246 -4.83 9.44 27.52
C GLU A 246 -6.20 10.13 27.36
N GLN A 247 -6.42 10.82 26.25
CA GLN A 247 -7.69 11.50 25.98
C GLN A 247 -8.83 10.51 25.71
N ILE A 248 -8.56 9.39 25.04
CA ILE A 248 -9.54 8.31 24.84
C ILE A 248 -9.91 7.67 26.18
N ALA A 249 -8.93 7.40 27.04
CA ALA A 249 -9.18 6.85 28.38
C ALA A 249 -10.04 7.79 29.24
N GLN A 250 -9.75 9.10 29.20
CA GLN A 250 -10.58 10.10 29.88
C GLN A 250 -12.00 10.17 29.28
N MET A 251 -12.12 10.07 27.96
CA MET A 251 -13.42 10.03 27.30
C MET A 251 -14.22 8.78 27.70
N ALA A 252 -13.57 7.63 27.92
CA ALA A 252 -14.24 6.40 28.31
C ALA A 252 -14.95 6.49 29.68
N GLU A 253 -14.55 7.44 30.55
CA GLU A 253 -15.28 7.76 31.79
C GLU A 253 -16.64 8.42 31.50
N ASP A 254 -16.69 9.30 30.49
CA ASP A 254 -17.90 10.01 30.08
C ASP A 254 -18.77 9.18 29.13
N PHE A 255 -18.15 8.26 28.39
CA PHE A 255 -18.79 7.38 27.40
C PHE A 255 -18.44 5.93 27.72
N PRO A 256 -19.20 5.27 28.63
CA PRO A 256 -18.95 3.89 28.99
C PRO A 256 -19.09 2.97 27.78
N GLU A 257 -18.48 1.80 27.86
CA GLU A 257 -18.56 0.79 26.82
C GLU A 257 -20.02 0.47 26.43
N GLY A 258 -20.20 0.09 25.16
CA GLY A 258 -21.49 -0.35 24.68
C GLY A 258 -22.00 -1.54 25.49
N ARG A 259 -23.27 -1.50 25.90
CA ARG A 259 -23.89 -2.58 26.69
C ARG A 259 -23.74 -3.93 25.99
N LYS A 260 -23.24 -4.93 26.71
CA LYS A 260 -23.10 -6.31 26.23
C LYS A 260 -24.48 -6.98 26.14
N PHE A 261 -24.61 -8.01 25.31
CA PHE A 261 -25.89 -8.71 25.11
C PHE A 261 -26.54 -9.21 26.42
N PRO A 262 -25.81 -9.75 27.41
CA PRO A 262 -26.39 -10.16 28.70
C PRO A 262 -26.93 -9.01 29.55
N GLU A 263 -26.44 -7.78 29.33
CA GLU A 263 -26.81 -6.57 30.06
C GLU A 263 -28.11 -5.94 29.55
N LEU A 264 -28.62 -6.42 28.41
CA LEU A 264 -29.87 -5.99 27.82
C LEU A 264 -31.08 -6.62 28.53
N SER A 265 -32.14 -5.83 28.71
CA SER A 265 -33.41 -6.36 29.22
C SER A 265 -34.03 -7.38 28.25
N ALA A 266 -34.93 -8.24 28.74
CA ALA A 266 -35.59 -9.25 27.91
C ALA A 266 -36.43 -8.65 26.76
N ALA A 267 -36.87 -7.40 26.86
CA ALA A 267 -37.56 -6.69 25.78
C ALA A 267 -36.57 -6.15 24.74
N GLU A 268 -35.40 -5.67 25.19
CA GLU A 268 -34.33 -5.20 24.31
C GLU A 268 -33.68 -6.36 23.54
N ARG A 269 -33.46 -7.51 24.19
CA ARG A 269 -32.96 -8.73 23.53
C ARG A 269 -33.87 -9.23 22.42
N ARG A 270 -35.18 -9.32 22.69
CA ARG A 270 -36.19 -9.65 21.67
C ARG A 270 -36.18 -8.68 20.51
N ARG A 271 -36.16 -7.38 20.80
CA ARG A 271 -36.12 -6.35 19.77
C ARG A 271 -34.84 -6.41 18.93
N LEU A 272 -33.69 -6.66 19.56
CA LEU A 272 -32.40 -6.81 18.89
C LEU A 272 -32.38 -8.08 18.02
N SER A 273 -32.93 -9.19 18.52
CA SER A 273 -33.12 -10.45 17.78
C SER A 273 -33.99 -10.26 16.54
N GLU A 274 -35.10 -9.53 16.64
CA GLU A 274 -35.95 -9.19 15.50
C GLU A 274 -35.24 -8.31 14.46
N LEU A 275 -34.47 -7.31 14.91
CA LEU A 275 -33.76 -6.39 14.03
C LEU A 275 -32.59 -7.04 13.30
N LEU A 276 -31.87 -7.94 13.97
CA LEU A 276 -30.70 -8.64 13.42
C LEU A 276 -31.06 -9.97 12.74
N GLY A 277 -32.32 -10.42 12.86
CA GLY A 277 -32.80 -11.65 12.22
C GLY A 277 -32.16 -12.93 12.77
N LYS A 278 -31.61 -12.89 13.99
CA LYS A 278 -30.92 -14.01 14.66
C LYS A 278 -31.61 -14.32 15.98
N GLY A 279 -31.65 -15.60 16.36
CA GLY A 279 -32.26 -16.01 17.64
C GLY A 279 -31.49 -15.46 18.85
N GLU A 280 -32.15 -15.21 19.98
CA GLU A 280 -31.49 -14.67 21.18
C GLU A 280 -30.31 -15.53 21.67
N SER A 281 -30.46 -16.87 21.64
CA SER A 281 -29.38 -17.81 22.00
C SER A 281 -28.22 -17.82 21.00
N GLU A 282 -28.49 -17.50 19.73
CA GLU A 282 -27.46 -17.36 18.70
C GLU A 282 -26.70 -16.04 18.87
N LEU A 283 -27.39 -14.95 19.20
CA LEU A 283 -26.77 -13.66 19.52
C LEU A 283 -25.94 -13.71 20.80
N GLU A 284 -26.37 -14.48 21.80
CA GLU A 284 -25.61 -14.70 23.03
C GLU A 284 -24.31 -15.48 22.77
N ALA A 285 -24.34 -16.48 21.88
CA ALA A 285 -23.16 -17.26 21.51
C ALA A 285 -22.17 -16.49 20.61
N LEU A 286 -22.64 -15.46 19.91
CA LEU A 286 -21.81 -14.57 19.08
C LEU A 286 -21.31 -13.34 19.85
N ALA A 287 -21.78 -13.13 21.09
CA ALA A 287 -21.28 -12.04 21.91
C ALA A 287 -19.81 -12.29 22.26
N PRO A 288 -18.94 -11.27 22.15
CA PRO A 288 -17.54 -11.43 22.56
C PRO A 288 -17.49 -11.83 24.04
N GLU A 289 -16.67 -12.83 24.37
CA GLU A 289 -16.46 -13.23 25.76
C GLU A 289 -15.93 -12.02 26.57
N PRO A 290 -16.30 -11.89 27.85
CA PRO A 290 -15.72 -10.85 28.68
C PRO A 290 -14.21 -11.06 28.73
N GLU A 291 -13.45 -10.06 28.24
CA GLU A 291 -12.01 -10.01 28.47
C GLU A 291 -11.79 -10.15 29.98
N ALA A 292 -11.11 -11.23 30.39
CA ALA A 292 -10.68 -11.38 31.75
C ALA A 292 -9.68 -10.25 32.01
N GLU A 293 -10.04 -9.31 32.88
CA GLU A 293 -9.10 -8.35 33.45
C GLU A 293 -7.88 -9.15 33.91
N GLU A 294 -6.74 -9.01 33.22
CA GLU A 294 -5.47 -9.45 33.75
C GLU A 294 -5.28 -8.66 35.04
N GLU A 295 -5.59 -9.30 36.17
CA GLU A 295 -5.14 -8.86 37.47
C GLU A 295 -3.62 -8.74 37.37
N GLU A 296 -3.11 -7.53 37.13
CA GLU A 296 -1.74 -7.15 37.43
C GLU A 296 -1.53 -7.48 38.90
N SER A 297 -1.02 -8.68 39.15
CA SER A 297 -0.60 -9.11 40.45
C SER A 297 0.44 -8.10 40.93
N GLU A 298 0.09 -7.36 41.97
CA GLU A 298 1.02 -6.59 42.80
C GLU A 298 2.19 -7.49 43.20
N GLY A 299 3.27 -7.44 42.42
CA GLY A 299 4.56 -8.03 42.71
C GLY A 299 5.50 -6.98 43.28
N VAL A 300 5.11 -6.33 44.38
CA VAL A 300 6.06 -5.66 45.28
C VAL A 300 6.75 -6.77 46.07
N ILE A 301 8.03 -7.09 45.75
CA ILE A 301 9.23 -6.98 46.61
C ILE A 301 10.47 -7.01 45.73
#